data_AF-A0A7C3P640-F1
#
_entry.id   AF-A0A7C3P640-F1
#
_cell.length_a   1.000
_cell.length_b   1.000
_cell.length_c   1.000
_cell.angle_alpha   90.00
_cell.angle_beta   90.00
_cell.angle_gamma   90.00
#
_symmetry.space_group_name_H-M   'P 1'
#
loop_
_entity.id
_entity.type
_entity.pdbx_description
1 polymer ?
#
loop_
_entity_poly.entity_id
_entity_poly.type
_entity_poly.pdbx_seq_one_letter_code
_entity_poly.pdbx_strand_id
1 'polypeptide(L)'
;MTSRRHPHDCLLRGIAGVTLLELLIALTLLVIVLGGIYGYVTTSGRSARQTNSFLQIQAQARAALDNIVDEIRWAQQVTAADAAQVTVLVPQATPFSAASPYLVTFAYDPALDVLTRQEDPDATGPQPPGAA
;
A
#
# COMPACT_ATOMS: atom_id res chain seq x y z
N MET A 1 -65.80 -54.70 -6.62
CA MET A 1 -65.88 -53.24 -6.93
C MET A 1 -66.35 -52.49 -5.68
N THR A 2 -65.90 -51.24 -5.50
CA THR A 2 -66.00 -50.34 -4.32
C THR A 2 -64.82 -50.50 -3.33
N SER A 3 -63.71 -49.78 -3.51
CA SER A 3 -63.44 -48.36 -3.20
C SER A 3 -63.29 -48.07 -1.70
N ARG A 4 -62.04 -47.94 -1.23
CA ARG A 4 -61.68 -47.25 0.01
C ARG A 4 -60.72 -46.12 -0.32
N ARG A 5 -61.16 -44.89 -0.04
CA ARG A 5 -60.41 -43.65 -0.23
C ARG A 5 -59.38 -43.50 0.89
N HIS A 6 -58.15 -43.14 0.53
CA HIS A 6 -57.17 -42.60 1.47
C HIS A 6 -57.61 -41.19 1.89
N PRO A 7 -57.71 -40.88 3.19
CA PRO A 7 -57.86 -39.50 3.62
C PRO A 7 -56.55 -38.76 3.36
N HIS A 8 -56.69 -37.60 2.75
CA HIS A 8 -55.63 -36.63 2.55
C HIS A 8 -55.27 -36.07 3.93
N ASP A 9 -54.09 -36.43 4.43
CA ASP A 9 -53.53 -35.79 5.61
C ASP A 9 -53.29 -34.31 5.27
N CYS A 10 -54.18 -33.51 5.83
CA CYS A 10 -54.24 -32.09 5.68
C CYS A 10 -52.97 -31.49 6.30
N LEU A 11 -52.05 -31.02 5.47
CA LEU A 11 -50.93 -30.16 5.86
C LEU A 11 -51.47 -28.78 6.30
N LEU A 12 -52.29 -28.75 7.34
CA LEU A 12 -52.60 -27.54 8.09
C LEU A 12 -51.42 -27.24 9.00
N ARG A 13 -50.36 -26.71 8.38
CA ARG A 13 -49.34 -25.92 9.07
C ARG A 13 -50.09 -24.78 9.74
N GLY A 14 -50.36 -24.90 11.04
CA GLY A 14 -51.12 -23.91 11.80
C GLY A 14 -50.51 -22.53 11.59
N ILE A 15 -51.32 -21.60 11.08
CA ILE A 15 -50.99 -20.18 11.08
C ILE A 15 -51.21 -19.71 12.52
N ALA A 16 -50.21 -19.95 13.38
CA ALA A 16 -50.17 -19.35 14.71
C ALA A 16 -49.75 -17.88 14.56
N GLY A 17 -50.51 -16.96 15.16
CA GLY A 17 -50.15 -15.55 15.19
C GLY A 17 -48.86 -15.33 15.99
N VAL A 18 -48.06 -14.34 15.60
CA VAL A 18 -46.83 -13.96 16.30
C VAL A 18 -47.19 -13.31 17.64
N THR A 19 -46.60 -13.78 18.72
CA THR A 19 -46.76 -13.15 20.04
C THR A 19 -45.92 -11.87 20.14
N LEU A 20 -46.35 -10.91 20.96
CA LEU A 20 -45.57 -9.68 21.20
C LEU A 20 -44.17 -9.97 21.75
N LEU A 21 -44.03 -11.03 22.55
CA LEU A 21 -42.75 -11.47 23.10
C LEU A 21 -41.82 -11.99 22.00
N GLU A 22 -42.32 -12.83 21.09
CA GLU A 22 -41.54 -13.30 19.93
C GLU A 22 -41.11 -12.15 19.02
N LEU A 23 -41.98 -11.15 18.80
CA LEU A 23 -41.61 -9.96 18.04
C LEU A 23 -40.48 -9.18 18.72
N LEU A 24 -40.56 -9.00 20.05
CA LEU A 24 -39.51 -8.32 20.81
C LEU A 24 -38.19 -9.08 20.72
N ILE A 25 -38.22 -10.40 20.87
CA ILE A 25 -37.02 -11.25 20.73
C ILE A 25 -36.45 -11.18 19.31
N ALA A 26 -37.31 -11.23 18.28
CA ALA A 26 -36.87 -11.10 16.90
C ALA A 26 -36.19 -9.75 16.65
N LEU A 27 -36.75 -8.66 17.20
CA LEU A 27 -36.18 -7.31 17.07
C LEU A 27 -34.85 -7.16 17.83
N THR A 28 -34.71 -7.73 19.03
CA THR A 28 -33.44 -7.68 19.77
C THR A 28 -32.35 -8.47 19.06
N LEU A 29 -32.68 -9.66 18.54
CA LEU A 29 -31.76 -10.45 17.72
C LEU A 29 -31.36 -9.71 16.44
N LEU A 30 -32.29 -9.04 15.78
CA LEU A 30 -32.01 -8.22 14.60
C LEU A 30 -30.98 -7.13 14.91
N VAL A 31 -31.16 -6.40 16.01
CA VAL A 31 -30.21 -5.34 16.42
C VAL A 31 -28.81 -5.92 16.70
N ILE A 32 -28.72 -7.06 17.39
CA ILE A 32 -27.44 -7.71 17.67
C ILE A 32 -26.74 -8.12 16.38
N VAL A 33 -27.46 -8.75 15.46
CA VAL A 33 -26.92 -9.19 14.16
C VAL A 33 -26.44 -8.00 13.34
N LEU A 34 -27.25 -6.95 13.23
CA LEU A 34 -26.88 -5.74 12.49
C LEU A 34 -25.67 -5.03 13.11
N GLY A 35 -25.61 -4.96 14.44
CA GLY A 35 -24.45 -4.43 15.16
C GLY A 35 -23.16 -5.20 14.89
N GLY A 36 -23.23 -6.54 14.88
CA GLY A 36 -22.10 -7.41 14.54
C GLY A 36 -21.62 -7.22 13.10
N ILE A 37 -22.53 -7.18 12.13
CA ILE A 37 -22.21 -6.96 10.71
C ILE A 37 -21.55 -5.59 10.53
N TYR A 38 -22.10 -4.55 11.14
CA TYR A 38 -21.53 -3.20 11.07
C TYR A 38 -20.11 -3.14 11.66
N GLY A 39 -19.90 -3.76 12.82
CA GLY A 39 -18.57 -3.88 13.45
C GLY A 39 -17.56 -4.62 12.56
N TYR A 40 -17.98 -5.72 11.94
CA TYR A 40 -17.15 -6.49 11.01
C TYR A 40 -16.77 -5.68 9.75
N VAL A 41 -17.73 -5.00 9.13
CA VAL A 41 -17.49 -4.20 7.92
C VAL A 41 -16.54 -3.02 8.21
N THR A 42 -16.74 -2.32 9.32
CA THR A 42 -15.87 -1.19 9.69
C THR A 42 -14.46 -1.65 10.05
N THR A 43 -14.31 -2.80 10.71
CA THR A 43 -13.01 -3.37 11.07
C THR A 43 -12.28 -3.91 9.85
N SER A 44 -12.97 -4.63 8.95
CA SER A 44 -12.36 -5.16 7.72
C SER A 44 -11.85 -4.06 6.80
N GLY A 45 -12.60 -2.95 6.67
CA GLY A 45 -12.15 -1.78 5.91
C GLY A 45 -10.88 -1.14 6.49
N ARG A 46 -10.73 -1.09 7.83
CA ARG A 46 -9.52 -0.59 8.49
C ARG A 46 -8.33 -1.51 8.27
N SER A 47 -8.52 -2.83 8.46
CA SER A 47 -7.47 -3.83 8.24
C SER A 47 -6.97 -3.82 6.80
N ALA A 48 -7.87 -3.76 5.81
CA ALA A 48 -7.49 -3.71 4.40
C ALA A 48 -6.66 -2.46 4.06
N ARG A 49 -7.02 -1.29 4.62
CA ARG A 49 -6.24 -0.05 4.43
C ARG A 49 -4.86 -0.13 5.04
N GLN A 50 -4.75 -0.67 6.26
CA GLN A 50 -3.46 -0.84 6.93
C GLN A 50 -2.55 -1.80 6.17
N THR A 51 -3.08 -2.95 5.71
CA THR A 51 -2.32 -3.89 4.88
C THR A 51 -1.86 -3.25 3.58
N ASN A 52 -2.75 -2.52 2.89
CA ASN A 52 -2.38 -1.87 1.63
C ASN A 52 -1.30 -0.80 1.83
N SER A 53 -1.42 0.04 2.86
CA SER A 53 -0.40 1.03 3.20
C SER A 53 0.96 0.38 3.48
N PHE A 54 0.97 -0.74 4.21
CA PHE A 54 2.21 -1.47 4.51
C PHE A 54 2.85 -2.09 3.27
N LEU A 55 2.05 -2.65 2.36
CA LEU A 55 2.55 -3.17 1.09
C LEU A 55 3.08 -2.06 0.19
N GLN A 56 2.41 -0.91 0.14
CA GLN A 56 2.86 0.25 -0.63
C GLN A 56 4.20 0.78 -0.12
N ILE A 57 4.35 0.97 1.20
CA ILE A 57 5.60 1.43 1.80
C ILE A 57 6.74 0.45 1.49
N GLN A 58 6.51 -0.86 1.62
CA GLN A 58 7.53 -1.86 1.26
C GLN A 58 7.90 -1.84 -0.22
N ALA A 59 6.91 -1.71 -1.11
CA ALA A 59 7.16 -1.64 -2.55
C ALA A 59 7.94 -0.37 -2.92
N GLN A 60 7.60 0.77 -2.32
CA GLN A 60 8.31 2.03 -2.49
C GLN A 60 9.75 1.94 -1.96
N ALA A 61 9.95 1.34 -0.79
CA ALA A 61 11.29 1.15 -0.23
C ALA A 61 12.14 0.23 -1.13
N ARG A 62 11.58 -0.87 -1.64
CA ARG A 62 12.30 -1.75 -2.58
C ARG A 62 12.67 -1.00 -3.87
N ALA A 63 11.73 -0.29 -4.47
CA ALA A 63 11.99 0.49 -5.68
C ALA A 63 13.04 1.59 -5.46
N ALA A 64 13.02 2.27 -4.31
CA ALA A 64 14.02 3.27 -3.96
C ALA A 64 15.42 2.65 -3.82
N LEU A 65 15.55 1.52 -3.12
CA LEU A 65 16.81 0.81 -2.97
C LEU A 65 17.33 0.26 -4.30
N ASP A 66 16.46 -0.30 -5.14
CA ASP A 66 16.82 -0.81 -6.47
C ASP A 66 17.36 0.33 -7.34
N ASN A 67 16.69 1.50 -7.34
CA ASN A 67 17.16 2.69 -8.06
C ASN A 67 18.55 3.15 -7.58
N ILE A 68 18.77 3.22 -6.26
CA ILE A 68 20.07 3.61 -5.68
C ILE A 68 21.16 2.62 -6.10
N VAL A 69 20.90 1.32 -5.99
CA VAL A 69 21.87 0.27 -6.35
C VAL A 69 22.19 0.33 -7.83
N ASP A 70 21.19 0.48 -8.69
CA ASP A 70 21.42 0.53 -10.13
C ASP A 70 22.20 1.79 -10.52
N GLU A 71 21.88 2.95 -9.95
CA GLU A 71 22.58 4.19 -10.23
C GLU A 71 24.05 4.15 -9.76
N ILE A 72 24.31 3.59 -8.57
CA ILE A 72 25.67 3.35 -8.07
C ILE A 72 26.40 2.32 -8.94
N ARG A 73 25.73 1.28 -9.44
CA ARG A 73 26.34 0.27 -10.32
C ARG A 73 26.84 0.87 -11.63
N TRP A 74 26.12 1.86 -12.16
CA TRP A 74 26.52 2.58 -13.38
C TRP A 74 27.47 3.75 -13.10
N ALA A 75 27.68 4.12 -11.84
CA ALA A 75 28.59 5.19 -11.49
C ALA A 75 30.03 4.87 -11.91
N GLN A 76 30.69 5.86 -12.50
CA GLN A 76 32.06 5.75 -12.96
C GLN A 76 33.06 5.97 -11.82
N GLN A 77 32.74 6.86 -10.89
CA GLN A 77 33.60 7.19 -9.74
C GLN A 77 32.82 7.85 -8.60
N VAL A 78 33.36 7.75 -7.39
CA VAL A 78 32.91 8.51 -6.21
C VAL A 78 33.68 9.84 -6.19
N THR A 79 32.97 10.96 -6.16
CA THR A 79 33.58 12.31 -6.17
C THR A 79 33.67 12.92 -4.78
N ALA A 80 32.75 12.58 -3.88
CA ALA A 80 32.78 12.95 -2.47
C ALA A 80 32.13 11.87 -1.62
N ALA A 81 32.62 11.67 -0.40
CA ALA A 81 32.02 10.76 0.57
C ALA A 81 32.26 11.26 1.99
N ASP A 82 31.26 11.09 2.85
CA ASP A 82 31.31 11.32 4.29
C ASP A 82 30.52 10.18 4.99
N ALA A 83 30.47 10.19 6.32
CA ALA A 83 29.80 9.16 7.13
C ALA A 83 28.31 8.97 6.80
N ALA A 84 27.63 10.01 6.30
CA ALA A 84 26.20 9.97 6.00
C ALA A 84 25.84 10.45 4.59
N GLN A 85 26.83 10.74 3.73
CA GLN A 85 26.58 11.19 2.36
C GLN A 85 27.58 10.59 1.38
N VAL A 86 27.14 10.32 0.16
CA VAL A 86 28.02 9.90 -0.94
C VAL A 86 27.57 10.58 -2.22
N THR A 87 28.52 11.20 -2.93
CA THR A 87 28.34 11.77 -4.25
C THR A 87 29.08 10.94 -5.29
N VAL A 88 28.37 10.54 -6.34
CA VAL A 88 28.93 9.73 -7.42
C VAL A 88 28.68 10.37 -8.78
N LEU A 89 29.60 10.14 -9.71
CA LEU A 89 29.49 10.55 -11.10
C LEU A 89 28.88 9.42 -11.93
N VAL A 90 27.71 9.68 -12.52
CA VAL A 90 27.07 8.76 -13.47
C VAL A 90 27.38 9.23 -14.89
N PRO A 91 27.96 8.38 -15.74
CA PRO A 91 28.29 8.75 -17.11
C PRO A 91 27.04 8.82 -18.00
N GLN A 92 27.21 9.44 -19.17
CA GLN A 92 26.22 9.38 -20.25
C GLN A 92 26.09 7.96 -20.85
N ALA A 93 25.06 7.75 -21.65
CA ALA A 93 24.72 6.45 -22.25
C ALA A 93 24.38 5.35 -21.23
N THR A 94 23.77 5.74 -20.12
CA THR A 94 23.18 4.83 -19.13
C THR A 94 21.66 4.79 -19.30
N PRO A 95 20.97 3.79 -18.73
CA PRO A 95 19.50 3.77 -18.70
C PRO A 95 18.87 5.02 -18.04
N PHE A 96 19.65 5.74 -17.23
CA PHE A 96 19.23 6.92 -16.48
C PHE A 96 19.53 8.24 -17.20
N SER A 97 20.58 8.28 -18.02
CA SER A 97 20.91 9.44 -18.85
C SER A 97 21.51 9.04 -20.19
N ALA A 98 20.80 9.37 -21.26
CA ALA A 98 21.25 9.13 -22.62
C ALA A 98 22.21 10.22 -23.15
N ALA A 99 22.12 11.44 -22.64
CA ALA A 99 22.68 12.62 -23.29
C ALA A 99 23.83 13.30 -22.53
N SER A 100 23.84 13.25 -21.19
CA SER A 100 24.82 14.00 -20.37
C SER A 100 25.19 13.26 -19.09
N PRO A 101 26.47 13.30 -18.66
CA PRO A 101 26.84 12.84 -17.32
C PRO A 101 26.23 13.77 -16.26
N TYR A 102 26.02 13.25 -15.05
CA TYR A 102 25.51 14.03 -13.91
C TYR A 102 26.14 13.52 -12.60
N LEU A 103 26.09 14.36 -11.56
CA LEU A 103 26.44 13.97 -10.20
C LEU A 103 25.15 13.66 -9.43
N VAL A 104 25.17 12.60 -8.63
CA VAL A 104 24.09 12.31 -7.70
C VAL A 104 24.64 12.20 -6.31
N THR A 105 23.99 12.87 -5.36
CA THR A 105 24.30 12.82 -3.94
C THR A 105 23.19 12.08 -3.21
N PHE A 106 23.58 11.01 -2.51
CA PHE A 106 22.74 10.31 -1.56
C PHE A 106 23.11 10.77 -0.16
N ALA A 107 22.16 11.34 0.59
CA ALA A 107 22.40 11.85 1.94
C ALA A 107 21.37 11.28 2.91
N TYR A 108 21.87 10.68 4.00
CA TYR A 108 21.07 10.15 5.10
C TYR A 108 21.01 11.15 6.25
N ASP A 109 19.80 11.50 6.68
CA ASP A 109 19.55 12.30 7.87
C ASP A 109 19.15 11.38 9.04
N PRO A 110 20.03 11.17 10.04
CA PRO A 110 19.74 10.30 11.18
C PRO A 110 18.71 10.90 12.15
N ALA A 111 18.44 12.20 12.11
CA ALA A 111 17.43 12.82 12.97
C ALA A 111 16.01 12.58 12.43
N LEU A 112 15.87 12.48 11.11
CA LEU A 112 14.60 12.27 10.43
C LEU A 112 14.40 10.82 9.94
N ASP A 113 15.45 10.00 9.97
CA ASP A 113 15.50 8.65 9.36
C ASP A 113 15.11 8.69 7.86
N VAL A 114 15.65 9.69 7.15
CA VAL A 114 15.34 9.95 5.74
C VAL A 114 16.60 9.85 4.91
N LEU A 115 16.51 9.10 3.81
CA LEU A 115 17.49 9.12 2.73
C LEU A 115 16.99 10.01 1.60
N THR A 116 17.80 10.97 1.19
CA THR A 116 17.52 11.87 0.08
C THR A 116 18.44 11.58 -1.10
N ARG A 117 17.91 11.76 -2.32
CA ARG A 117 18.66 11.72 -3.58
C ARG A 117 18.58 13.10 -4.21
N GLN A 118 19.72 13.74 -4.44
CA GLN A 118 19.81 15.03 -5.13
C GLN A 118 20.69 14.87 -6.38
N GLU A 119 20.14 15.25 -7.52
CA GLU A 119 20.84 15.23 -8.81
C GLU A 119 21.37 16.64 -9.12
N ASP A 120 22.62 16.69 -9.54
CA ASP A 120 23.28 17.89 -10.04
C ASP A 120 23.66 17.64 -11.51
N PRO A 121 23.01 18.33 -12.46
CA PRO A 121 23.26 18.15 -13.90
C PRO A 121 24.66 18.62 -14.31
N ASP A 122 25.34 19.44 -13.50
CA ASP A 122 26.66 19.98 -13.80
C ASP A 122 27.77 19.04 -13.31
N ALA A 123 27.96 17.93 -14.03
CA ALA A 123 29.01 16.94 -13.75
C ALA A 123 30.46 17.49 -13.79
N THR A 124 30.67 18.68 -14.34
CA THR A 124 31.96 19.36 -14.47
C THR A 124 32.32 20.27 -13.28
N GLY A 125 31.44 20.40 -12.28
CA GLY A 125 31.61 21.31 -11.14
C GLY A 125 31.34 22.78 -11.50
N PRO A 126 31.49 23.73 -10.54
CA PRO A 126 31.28 25.15 -10.78
C PRO A 126 32.16 25.63 -11.93
N GLN A 127 31.54 26.13 -12.99
CA GLN A 127 32.25 26.69 -14.13
C GLN A 127 33.07 27.90 -13.64
N PRO A 128 34.40 27.95 -13.84
CA PRO A 128 35.19 29.11 -13.45
C PRO A 128 34.63 30.36 -14.14
N PRO A 129 34.52 31.51 -13.45
CA PRO A 129 34.02 32.73 -14.05
C PRO A 129 34.84 33.03 -15.30
N GLY A 130 34.13 33.10 -16.44
CA GLY A 130 34.75 33.18 -17.76
C GLY A 130 35.80 34.28 -17.84
N ALA A 131 36.94 33.97 -18.44
CA ALA A 131 37.87 34.97 -18.90
C ALA A 131 37.16 35.82 -19.96
N ALA A 132 36.86 37.07 -19.59
CA ALA A 132 36.43 38.12 -20.51
C ALA A 132 37.60 38.56 -21.41
#